data_AF-A0A1A9EZ83-F1
#
_entry.id   AF-A0A1A9EZ83-F1
#
_cell.length_a   1.000
_cell.length_b   1.000
_cell.length_c   1.000
_cell.angle_alpha   90.00
_cell.angle_beta   90.00
_cell.angle_gamma   90.00
#
_symmetry.space_group_name_H-M   'P 1'
#
loop_
_entity.id
_entity.type
_entity.pdbx_description
1 polymer ?
#
loop_
_entity_poly.entity_id
_entity_poly.type
_entity_poly.pdbx_seq_one_letter_code
_entity_poly.pdbx_strand_id
1 'polypeptide(L)'
;MKCCSTKSGQYIAGLTATPDRQDGHQKIMFMVAGPIRHKVKVEQGSKFQQTVFVNQHYDQPPVELRQSDERPHIASVYRWLATNEERNAAIAEDVVTAVERGRHPLLLTERREHAEALAQLLASRELRVLVLRGAMRATERKSANEQLASAQVVVATGKYVGEGFG
;
A
#
# COMPACT_ATOMS: atom_id res chain seq x y z
N MET A 1 7.13 -0.63 21.64
CA MET A 1 6.44 -1.88 22.04
C MET A 1 6.04 -1.79 23.51
N LYS A 2 4.78 -1.45 23.80
CA LYS A 2 4.17 -1.67 25.12
C LYS A 2 2.81 -2.30 24.83
N CYS A 3 2.68 -3.61 25.02
CA CYS A 3 1.37 -4.25 25.01
C CYS A 3 1.41 -5.47 25.93
N CYS A 4 0.85 -5.26 27.12
CA CYS A 4 0.18 -6.21 28.02
C CYS A 4 0.21 -5.59 29.42
N SER A 5 -0.76 -4.69 29.70
CA SER A 5 -1.12 -4.45 31.09
C SER A 5 -1.95 -5.65 31.56
N THR A 6 -1.37 -6.41 32.47
CA THR A 6 -1.99 -7.34 33.42
C THR A 6 -3.53 -7.31 33.50
N LYS A 7 -4.19 -8.12 32.67
CA LYS A 7 -5.48 -8.74 33.00
C LYS A 7 -5.39 -10.23 32.68
N SER A 8 -5.47 -11.06 33.72
CA SER A 8 -5.50 -12.51 33.62
C SER A 8 -6.87 -12.95 33.10
N GLY A 9 -7.02 -13.10 31.79
CA GLY A 9 -8.14 -13.82 31.19
C GLY A 9 -7.93 -15.32 31.33
N GLN A 10 -8.95 -16.08 31.74
CA GLN A 10 -8.90 -17.55 31.76
C GLN A 10 -8.75 -18.15 30.34
N TYR A 11 -9.08 -17.39 29.30
CA TYR A 11 -9.01 -17.79 27.90
C TYR A 11 -8.41 -16.68 27.04
N ILE A 12 -7.53 -17.06 26.12
CA ILE A 12 -6.94 -16.17 25.11
C ILE A 12 -7.43 -16.65 23.75
N ALA A 13 -8.02 -15.74 22.96
CA ALA A 13 -8.41 -15.98 21.58
C ALA A 13 -7.65 -15.01 20.66
N GLY A 14 -6.96 -15.54 19.65
CA GLY A 14 -6.27 -14.76 18.63
C GLY A 14 -6.99 -14.82 17.29
N LEU A 15 -7.20 -13.65 16.66
CA LEU A 15 -7.70 -13.54 15.29
C LEU A 15 -6.56 -13.08 14.38
N THR A 16 -6.28 -13.81 13.30
CA THR A 16 -5.28 -13.43 12.31
C THR A 16 -5.74 -13.76 10.90
N ALA A 17 -5.57 -12.83 9.97
CA ALA A 17 -5.78 -13.06 8.54
C ALA A 17 -4.58 -13.78 7.88
N THR A 18 -3.40 -13.66 8.49
CA THR A 18 -2.13 -14.24 8.01
C THR A 18 -1.49 -15.05 9.14
N PRO A 19 -1.87 -16.32 9.32
CA PRO A 19 -1.28 -17.17 10.35
C PRO A 19 0.20 -17.47 10.07
N ASP A 20 0.58 -17.49 8.78
CA ASP A 20 1.96 -17.68 8.34
C ASP A 20 2.62 -16.32 8.12
N ARG A 21 3.64 -16.01 8.91
CA ARG A 21 4.40 -14.77 8.81
C ARG A 21 5.65 -15.00 7.96
N GLN A 22 5.98 -14.04 7.11
CA GLN A 22 7.19 -14.09 6.26
C GLN A 22 8.49 -14.14 7.08
N ASP A 23 8.47 -13.68 8.34
CA ASP A 23 9.60 -13.69 9.26
C ASP A 23 9.83 -15.06 9.94
N GLY A 24 8.97 -16.06 9.70
CA GLY A 24 9.09 -17.40 10.30
C GLY A 24 8.79 -17.45 11.81
N HIS A 25 8.37 -16.34 12.42
CA HIS A 25 8.15 -16.21 13.86
C HIS A 25 6.70 -16.46 14.29
N GLN A 26 5.86 -17.06 13.43
CA GLN A 26 4.48 -17.43 13.76
C GLN A 26 4.37 -18.34 15.00
N LYS A 27 5.42 -19.10 15.33
CA LYS A 27 5.48 -19.92 16.55
C LYS A 27 5.26 -19.11 17.82
N ILE A 28 5.69 -17.84 17.85
CA ILE A 28 5.50 -16.95 19.01
C ILE A 28 4.02 -16.65 19.24
N MET A 29 3.26 -16.43 18.17
CA MET A 29 1.81 -16.24 18.29
C MET A 29 1.10 -17.48 18.82
N PHE A 30 1.46 -18.68 18.34
CA PHE A 30 0.84 -19.93 18.80
C PHE A 30 1.20 -20.28 20.24
N MET A 31 2.36 -19.84 20.74
CA MET A 31 2.70 -20.00 22.17
C MET A 31 1.77 -19.20 23.09
N VAL A 32 1.25 -18.05 22.63
CA VAL A 32 0.37 -17.19 23.43
C VAL A 32 -1.11 -17.51 23.23
N ALA A 33 -1.53 -17.79 21.99
CA ALA A 33 -2.95 -17.96 21.63
C ALA A 33 -3.39 -19.43 21.43
N GLY A 34 -2.45 -20.38 21.47
CA GLY A 34 -2.72 -21.79 21.15
C GLY A 34 -2.82 -22.07 19.64
N PRO A 35 -3.15 -23.32 19.25
CA PRO A 35 -3.23 -23.72 17.84
C PRO A 35 -4.44 -23.09 17.14
N ILE A 36 -4.37 -23.03 15.80
CA ILE A 36 -5.49 -22.58 14.95
C ILE A 36 -6.70 -23.48 15.19
N ARG A 37 -7.81 -22.92 15.70
CA ARG A 37 -9.06 -23.65 15.97
C ARG A 37 -10.02 -23.68 14.79
N HIS A 38 -10.00 -22.64 13.97
CA HIS A 38 -10.87 -22.52 12.81
C HIS A 38 -10.17 -21.69 11.73
N LYS A 39 -10.31 -22.10 10.47
CA LYS A 39 -9.87 -21.34 9.30
C LYS A 39 -11.08 -21.12 8.42
N VAL A 40 -11.48 -19.86 8.28
CA VAL A 40 -12.55 -19.50 7.34
C VAL A 40 -12.05 -19.85 5.95
N LYS A 41 -12.71 -20.82 5.29
CA LYS A 41 -12.50 -21.06 3.87
C LYS A 41 -13.17 -19.91 3.14
N VAL A 42 -12.40 -19.14 2.38
CA VAL A 42 -12.97 -18.18 1.45
C VAL A 42 -13.75 -19.01 0.43
N GLU A 43 -15.09 -18.99 0.51
CA GLU A 43 -15.89 -19.58 -0.54
C GLU A 43 -15.53 -18.87 -1.86
N GLN A 44 -15.07 -19.62 -2.85
CA GLN A 44 -14.80 -19.10 -4.19
C GLN A 44 -16.09 -18.65 -4.93
N GLY A 45 -17.22 -18.57 -4.22
CA GLY A 45 -18.50 -18.06 -4.69
C GLY A 45 -18.65 -16.54 -4.59
N SER A 46 -17.63 -15.78 -4.18
CA SER A 46 -17.68 -14.34 -4.36
C SER A 46 -17.69 -14.04 -5.85
N LYS A 47 -18.69 -13.28 -6.34
CA LYS A 47 -18.76 -12.76 -7.72
C LYS A 47 -17.59 -11.82 -8.08
N PHE A 48 -16.54 -11.77 -7.27
CA PHE A 48 -15.40 -10.89 -7.39
C PHE A 48 -14.29 -11.60 -8.17
N GLN A 49 -14.17 -11.27 -9.46
CA GLN A 49 -13.06 -11.71 -10.27
C GLN A 49 -11.80 -10.94 -9.86
N GLN A 50 -10.78 -11.67 -9.41
CA GLN A 50 -9.45 -11.14 -9.15
C GLN A 50 -8.57 -11.39 -10.37
N THR A 51 -8.19 -10.34 -11.07
CA THR A 51 -7.31 -10.43 -12.25
C THR A 51 -6.06 -9.61 -11.99
N VAL A 52 -4.90 -10.20 -12.27
CA VAL A 52 -3.61 -9.52 -12.19
C VAL A 52 -3.15 -9.20 -13.59
N PHE A 53 -2.93 -7.91 -13.86
CA PHE A 53 -2.30 -7.43 -15.09
C PHE A 53 -0.89 -6.98 -14.76
N VAL A 54 0.10 -7.47 -15.51
CA VAL A 54 1.51 -7.10 -15.36
C VAL A 54 1.89 -6.20 -16.51
N ASN A 55 2.00 -4.90 -16.26
CA ASN A 55 2.50 -3.93 -17.21
C ASN A 55 4.02 -3.77 -17.00
N GLN A 56 4.82 -4.22 -17.96
CA GLN A 56 6.28 -4.08 -17.91
C GLN A 56 6.68 -2.71 -18.48
N HIS A 57 7.42 -1.94 -17.68
CA HIS A 57 7.98 -0.64 -18.10
C HIS A 57 9.49 -0.78 -18.23
N TYR A 58 10.04 -0.35 -19.35
CA TYR A 58 11.47 -0.43 -19.66
C TYR A 58 12.02 0.98 -19.84
N ASP A 59 12.72 1.46 -18.82
CA ASP A 59 13.41 2.76 -18.88
C ASP A 59 14.91 2.57 -18.86
N GLN A 60 15.62 3.43 -19.59
CA GLN A 60 17.06 3.50 -19.49
C GLN A 60 17.46 4.38 -18.30
N PRO A 61 18.21 3.86 -17.30
CA PRO A 61 18.65 4.68 -16.18
C PRO A 61 19.59 5.82 -16.61
N PRO A 62 19.66 6.91 -15.85
CA PRO A 62 20.64 7.97 -16.03
C PRO A 62 22.07 7.42 -16.08
N VAL A 63 22.94 8.16 -16.77
CA VAL A 63 24.32 7.74 -17.00
C VAL A 63 25.06 7.49 -15.69
N GLU A 64 24.76 8.29 -14.66
CA GLU A 64 25.32 8.24 -13.32
C GLU A 64 24.96 6.95 -12.58
N LEU A 65 23.83 6.31 -12.91
CA LEU A 65 23.44 5.00 -12.36
C LEU A 65 23.99 3.83 -13.18
N ARG A 66 24.60 4.09 -14.34
CA ARG A 66 25.11 3.07 -15.27
C ARG A 66 26.63 2.99 -15.34
N GLN A 67 27.33 4.10 -15.12
CA GLN A 67 28.78 4.23 -15.36
C GLN A 67 29.67 4.01 -14.14
N SER A 68 29.12 3.66 -12.97
CA SER A 68 29.98 3.30 -11.84
C SER A 68 30.50 1.86 -11.99
N ASP A 69 31.81 1.67 -11.80
CA ASP A 69 32.42 0.33 -11.63
C ASP A 69 31.85 -0.44 -10.43
N GLU A 70 31.18 0.29 -9.53
CA GLU A 70 30.46 -0.22 -8.37
C GLU A 70 28.95 -0.30 -8.62
N ARG A 71 28.25 -1.15 -7.87
CA ARG A 71 26.78 -1.23 -7.94
C ARG A 71 26.16 0.09 -7.48
N PRO A 72 25.17 0.64 -8.23
CA PRO A 72 24.54 1.90 -7.85
C PRO A 72 23.86 1.78 -6.48
N HIS A 73 23.98 2.82 -5.67
CA HIS A 73 23.32 2.86 -4.37
C HIS A 73 21.79 2.77 -4.55
N ILE A 74 21.16 1.82 -3.85
CA ILE A 74 19.75 1.50 -4.04
C ILE A 74 18.82 2.72 -3.84
N ALA A 75 19.16 3.63 -2.92
CA ALA A 75 18.37 4.84 -2.72
C ALA A 75 18.39 5.78 -3.94
N SER A 76 19.48 5.79 -4.71
CA SER A 76 19.59 6.57 -5.94
C SER A 76 18.71 5.99 -7.04
N VAL A 77 18.64 4.66 -7.14
CA VAL A 77 17.72 3.95 -8.04
C VAL A 77 16.26 4.26 -7.68
N TYR A 78 15.90 4.17 -6.40
CA TYR A 78 14.54 4.50 -5.95
C TYR A 78 14.17 5.97 -6.18
N ARG A 79 15.12 6.89 -6.00
CA ARG A 79 14.90 8.30 -6.32
C ARG A 79 14.60 8.46 -7.81
N TRP A 80 15.44 7.89 -8.67
CA TRP A 80 15.23 7.95 -10.12
C TRP A 80 13.87 7.40 -10.53
N LEU A 81 13.47 6.22 -10.03
CA LEU A 81 12.15 5.65 -10.34
C LEU A 81 10.97 6.52 -9.87
N ALA A 82 11.12 7.21 -8.74
CA ALA A 82 10.09 8.09 -8.19
C ALA A 82 9.99 9.42 -8.96
N THR A 83 11.10 9.89 -9.55
CA THR A 83 11.18 11.14 -10.31
C THR A 83 11.15 10.94 -11.83
N ASN A 84 11.02 9.71 -12.33
CA ASN A 84 10.88 9.45 -13.76
C ASN A 84 9.50 9.95 -14.23
N GLU A 85 9.52 11.03 -15.00
CA GLU A 85 8.31 11.71 -15.51
C GLU A 85 7.52 10.84 -16.47
N GLU A 86 8.18 10.14 -17.39
CA GLU A 86 7.54 9.26 -18.37
C GLU A 86 6.79 8.12 -17.67
N ARG A 87 7.46 7.47 -16.72
CA ARG A 87 6.85 6.43 -15.89
C ARG A 87 5.66 6.96 -15.09
N ASN A 88 5.80 8.13 -14.46
CA ASN A 88 4.72 8.71 -13.66
C ASN A 88 3.54 9.16 -14.54
N ALA A 89 3.80 9.64 -15.76
CA ALA A 89 2.77 9.97 -16.74
C ALA A 89 2.01 8.73 -17.20
N ALA A 90 2.70 7.62 -17.49
CA ALA A 90 2.07 6.35 -17.85
C ALA A 90 1.18 5.81 -16.72
N ILE A 91 1.65 5.87 -15.46
CA ILE A 91 0.85 5.50 -14.29
C ILE A 91 -0.40 6.38 -14.18
N ALA A 92 -0.25 7.70 -14.38
CA ALA A 92 -1.37 8.62 -14.30
C ALA A 92 -2.42 8.35 -15.39
N GLU A 93 -1.99 8.04 -16.61
CA GLU A 93 -2.87 7.69 -17.73
C GLU A 93 -3.67 6.42 -17.46
N ASP A 94 -3.03 5.37 -16.93
CA ASP A 94 -3.69 4.13 -16.52
C ASP A 94 -4.77 4.41 -15.45
N VAL A 95 -4.48 5.29 -14.50
CA VAL A 95 -5.42 5.69 -13.45
C VAL A 95 -6.59 6.48 -14.02
N VAL A 96 -6.34 7.46 -14.91
CA VAL A 96 -7.38 8.24 -15.59
C VAL A 96 -8.31 7.30 -16.35
N THR A 97 -7.76 6.42 -17.18
CA THR A 97 -8.52 5.42 -17.94
C THR A 97 -9.36 4.53 -17.02
N ALA A 98 -8.84 4.14 -15.86
CA ALA A 98 -9.59 3.35 -14.89
C ALA A 98 -10.77 4.13 -14.29
N VAL A 99 -10.56 5.42 -13.96
CA VAL A 99 -11.62 6.29 -13.44
C VAL A 99 -12.69 6.57 -14.48
N GLU A 100 -12.32 6.82 -15.74
CA GLU A 100 -13.26 7.01 -16.85
C GLU A 100 -14.16 5.78 -17.07
N ARG A 101 -13.63 4.59 -16.78
CA ARG A 101 -14.40 3.32 -16.79
C ARG A 101 -15.26 3.12 -15.53
N GLY A 102 -15.40 4.12 -14.68
CA GLY A 102 -16.19 4.08 -13.45
C GLY A 102 -15.54 3.30 -12.30
N ARG A 103 -14.20 3.15 -12.30
CA ARG A 103 -13.47 2.48 -11.21
C ARG A 103 -12.93 3.51 -10.20
N HIS A 104 -12.57 3.02 -9.01
CA HIS A 104 -11.95 3.81 -7.94
C HIS A 104 -10.55 3.25 -7.60
N PRO A 105 -9.48 3.70 -8.29
CA PRO A 105 -8.14 3.12 -8.13
C PRO A 105 -7.52 3.42 -6.76
N LEU A 106 -6.83 2.41 -6.21
CA LEU A 106 -5.90 2.55 -5.09
C LEU A 106 -4.47 2.44 -5.63
N LEU A 107 -3.74 3.55 -5.61
CA LEU A 107 -2.36 3.64 -6.08
C LEU A 107 -1.41 3.50 -4.90
N LEU A 108 -0.56 2.47 -4.92
CA LEU A 108 0.38 2.17 -3.83
C LEU A 108 1.80 2.58 -4.21
N THR A 109 2.48 3.24 -3.28
CA THR A 109 3.92 3.55 -3.36
C THR A 109 4.57 3.39 -2.00
N GLU A 110 5.89 3.31 -1.93
CA GLU A 110 6.62 3.19 -0.66
C GLU A 110 7.07 4.54 -0.11
N ARG A 111 7.19 5.57 -0.95
CA ARG A 111 7.79 6.87 -0.58
C ARG A 111 6.75 7.98 -0.51
N ARG A 112 6.82 8.81 0.54
CA ARG A 112 5.87 9.91 0.76
C ARG A 112 5.96 10.96 -0.34
N GLU A 113 7.17 11.35 -0.74
CA GLU A 113 7.34 12.33 -1.82
C GLU A 113 6.77 11.84 -3.16
N HIS A 114 6.86 10.53 -3.43
CA HIS A 114 6.33 9.95 -4.66
C HIS A 114 4.80 9.92 -4.64
N ALA A 115 4.20 9.61 -3.48
CA ALA A 115 2.76 9.69 -3.29
C ALA A 115 2.24 11.11 -3.53
N GLU A 116 2.94 12.12 -3.04
CA GLU A 116 2.59 13.53 -3.25
C GLU A 116 2.73 13.95 -4.72
N ALA A 117 3.82 13.57 -5.39
CA ALA A 117 4.03 13.86 -6.81
C ALA A 117 2.94 13.23 -7.69
N LEU A 118 2.61 11.95 -7.46
CA LEU A 118 1.53 11.27 -8.17
C LEU A 118 0.18 11.92 -7.89
N ALA A 119 -0.09 12.32 -6.65
CA ALA A 119 -1.35 12.96 -6.30
C ALA A 119 -1.50 14.33 -6.98
N GLN A 120 -0.44 15.13 -7.03
CA GLN A 120 -0.43 16.41 -7.74
C GLN A 120 -0.64 16.21 -9.25
N LEU A 121 0.03 15.22 -9.83
CA LEU A 121 -0.13 14.87 -11.25
C LEU A 121 -1.56 14.42 -11.58
N LEU A 122 -2.21 13.66 -10.70
CA LEU A 122 -3.59 13.22 -10.89
C LEU A 122 -4.58 14.36 -10.64
N ALA A 123 -4.32 15.24 -9.67
CA ALA A 123 -5.15 16.42 -9.41
C ALA A 123 -5.09 17.43 -10.57
N SER A 124 -3.96 17.56 -11.26
CA SER A 124 -3.87 18.39 -12.48
C SER A 124 -4.64 17.80 -13.67
N ARG A 125 -5.04 16.53 -13.60
CA ARG A 125 -6.00 15.86 -14.50
C ARG A 125 -7.45 15.95 -14.00
N GLU A 126 -7.73 16.89 -13.10
CA GLU A 126 -9.06 17.18 -12.54
C GLU A 126 -9.67 16.02 -11.73
N LEU A 127 -8.86 15.05 -11.30
CA LEU A 127 -9.33 13.96 -10.44
C LEU A 127 -9.40 14.37 -8.98
N ARG A 128 -10.45 13.93 -8.27
CA ARG A 128 -10.51 14.04 -6.80
C ARG A 128 -9.64 12.98 -6.16
N VAL A 129 -8.43 13.39 -5.76
CA VAL A 129 -7.41 12.50 -5.20
C VAL A 129 -7.32 12.66 -3.69
N LEU A 130 -7.36 11.53 -2.97
CA LEU A 130 -7.09 11.48 -1.53
C LEU A 130 -5.72 10.83 -1.28
N VAL A 131 -4.87 11.47 -0.49
CA VAL A 131 -3.55 10.94 -0.15
C VAL A 131 -3.54 10.39 1.28
N LEU A 132 -3.19 9.12 1.42
CA LEU A 132 -3.11 8.41 2.70
C LEU A 132 -1.67 8.00 3.02
N ARG A 133 -1.08 8.62 4.04
CA ARG A 133 0.34 8.42 4.40
C ARG A 133 0.47 7.89 5.82
N GLY A 134 1.48 7.06 6.06
CA GLY A 134 1.85 6.65 7.42
C GLY A 134 2.11 7.85 8.34
N ALA A 135 1.84 7.69 9.64
CA ALA A 135 2.04 8.74 10.66
C ALA A 135 1.19 10.03 10.49
N MET A 136 0.00 9.93 9.89
CA MET A 136 -0.99 11.02 9.94
C MET A 136 -1.51 11.23 11.37
N ARG A 137 -1.68 12.49 11.77
CA ARG A 137 -2.31 12.86 13.04
C ARG A 137 -3.77 12.41 13.06
N ALA A 138 -4.34 12.25 14.26
CA ALA A 138 -5.74 11.82 14.41
C ALA A 138 -6.73 12.73 13.66
N THR A 139 -6.49 14.03 13.65
CA THR A 139 -7.30 15.02 12.93
C THR A 139 -7.20 14.84 11.40
N GLU A 140 -5.99 14.62 10.89
CA GLU A 140 -5.75 14.38 9.46
C GLU A 140 -6.42 13.07 9.01
N ARG A 141 -6.34 12.01 9.82
CA ARG A 141 -7.02 10.73 9.55
C ARG A 141 -8.53 10.90 9.50
N LYS A 142 -9.11 11.64 10.44
CA LYS A 142 -10.56 11.89 10.48
C LYS A 142 -11.03 12.62 9.21
N SER A 143 -10.34 13.70 8.85
CA SER A 143 -10.64 14.46 7.62
C SER A 143 -10.51 13.60 6.36
N ALA A 144 -9.47 12.76 6.29
CA ALA A 144 -9.28 11.84 5.17
C ALA A 144 -10.41 10.80 5.06
N ASN A 145 -10.89 10.27 6.18
CA ASN A 145 -12.02 9.34 6.21
C ASN A 145 -13.33 10.00 5.75
N GLU A 146 -13.56 11.26 6.12
CA GLU A 146 -14.73 12.03 5.66
C GLU A 146 -14.69 12.26 4.14
N GLN A 147 -13.50 12.48 3.57
CA GLN A 147 -13.31 12.70 2.14
C GLN A 147 -13.32 11.41 1.31
N LEU A 148 -13.09 10.25 1.93
CA LEU A 148 -12.92 8.96 1.25
C LEU A 148 -14.09 8.59 0.33
N ALA A 149 -15.33 8.84 0.79
CA ALA A 149 -16.53 8.57 0.01
C ALA A 149 -16.62 9.39 -1.29
N SER A 150 -15.92 10.52 -1.34
CA SER A 150 -15.87 11.42 -2.49
C SER A 150 -14.60 11.26 -3.33
N ALA A 151 -13.64 10.44 -2.92
CA ALA A 151 -12.41 10.26 -3.67
C ALA A 151 -12.65 9.42 -4.94
N GLN A 152 -12.13 9.89 -6.08
CA GLN A 152 -12.05 9.10 -7.30
C GLN A 152 -10.82 8.19 -7.29
N VAL A 153 -9.72 8.67 -6.68
CA VAL A 153 -8.47 7.95 -6.57
C VAL A 153 -7.92 8.09 -5.15
N VAL A 154 -7.39 7.00 -4.59
CA VAL A 154 -6.63 7.02 -3.35
C VAL A 154 -5.18 6.73 -3.65
N VAL A 155 -4.26 7.61 -3.24
CA VAL A 155 -2.82 7.37 -3.31
C VAL A 155 -2.32 7.08 -1.90
N ALA A 156 -1.73 5.91 -1.69
CA ALA A 156 -1.35 5.47 -0.35
C ALA A 156 0.08 4.94 -0.25
N THR A 157 0.70 5.13 0.91
CA THR A 157 1.97 4.46 1.22
C THR A 157 1.74 3.05 1.77
N GLY A 158 2.50 2.04 1.34
CA GLY A 158 2.30 0.62 1.70
C GLY A 158 2.16 0.35 3.22
N LYS A 159 2.98 1.02 4.04
CA LYS A 159 2.88 0.96 5.52
C LYS A 159 1.52 1.37 6.09
N TYR A 160 0.78 2.22 5.39
CA TYR A 160 -0.54 2.69 5.84
C TYR A 160 -1.66 1.71 5.47
N VAL A 161 -1.55 1.02 4.32
CA VAL A 161 -2.57 0.09 3.84
C VAL A 161 -2.44 -1.30 4.47
N GLY A 162 -1.21 -1.72 4.81
CA GLY A 162 -0.94 -3.05 5.39
C GLY A 162 -1.37 -3.24 6.85
N GLU A 163 -1.62 -2.17 7.61
CA GLU A 163 -2.01 -2.25 9.04
C GLU A 163 -3.53 -2.18 9.26
N GLY A 164 -4.31 -1.96 8.19
CA GLY A 164 -5.75 -1.75 8.26
C GLY A 164 -6.10 -0.29 8.58
N PHE A 165 -7.18 0.21 7.97
CA PHE A 165 -7.74 1.53 8.27
C PHE A 165 -8.34 1.52 9.68
N GLY A 166 -7.52 1.76 10.71
CA GLY A 166 -7.90 1.79 12.13
C GLY A 166 -7.76 3.17 12.76
#